data_AF-A0A418STU4-F1
#
_entry.id   AF-A0A418STU4-F1
#
_cell.length_a   1.000
_cell.length_b   1.000
_cell.length_c   1.000
_cell.angle_alpha   90.00
_cell.angle_beta   90.00
_cell.angle_gamma   90.00
#
_symmetry.space_group_name_H-M   'P 1'
#
loop_
_entity.id
_entity.type
_entity.pdbx_description
1 polymer ?
#
loop_
_entity_poly.entity_id
_entity_poly.type
_entity_poly.pdbx_seq_one_letter_code
_entity_poly.pdbx_strand_id
1 'polypeptide(L)'
;MKWKQAWIKRLIQITPLIVIFLTAISLSLNTISSVSSSQGHMFALVFAVFILASILVKPLWLKYGLAVVAFVSFFNALPELSFDKLISVMYLTLVLLAFLLPSPIPVFAAAGYYLYITPIVWPEESPAMLQAILGGVIINMILYSLLAFYFRNLRKENVANAKLNAQLNEALLQLEHMAYYDTLTGLPNRQSLMKHLNTDIAQQKPLAVLFLDLDQFKHVNDMMGHRAGDQLLRDVADHLRHFADSSCFLARYAGDEFVLLCSYRREEEIADLAERLVRSFQNPFHIEHKQVYTTSSIGISLFPEDAEEGETLIQYADKTMYSIKRGDKNGYRFFSDIKNEELLRQVRLANDIRSAITKNEMSIHYQPLVELETGVIRGVEALLRWTHSDMGPIAPTHFIPLAEQNGVIVELGEWVLEEACRQVKSWHEAGNAKLTLAVNLSIRQFKSLNFPSRVLNILEKTDFDPALLELEVTESMMQNVEESVPILNELKRHGIKISIDDFGTGYSSLSVLGQLPLDYLKIDRSFTKELTSDVSSASIVRLIIDIGHSMNLQVICEGIETGREVEALRQFGCEYGQGYYFQRPSPPNEIERLLDLKQLHQSKV
;
A
#
# COMPACT_ATOMS: atom_id res chain seq x y z
N MET A 1 6.76 -37.20 -3.24
CA MET A 1 7.79 -37.39 -2.19
C MET A 1 7.21 -37.74 -0.82
N LYS A 2 6.22 -36.99 -0.30
CA LYS A 2 5.57 -37.24 1.02
C LYS A 2 4.93 -38.63 1.18
N TRP A 3 4.28 -39.16 0.16
CA TRP A 3 3.69 -40.52 0.17
C TRP A 3 4.73 -41.63 0.34
N LYS A 4 5.90 -41.49 -0.32
CA LYS A 4 7.01 -42.44 -0.24
C LYS A 4 7.60 -42.47 1.18
N GLN A 5 7.74 -41.30 1.82
CA GLN A 5 8.20 -41.19 3.21
C GLN A 5 7.20 -41.78 4.21
N ALA A 6 5.90 -41.55 4.02
CA ALA A 6 4.86 -42.13 4.88
C ALA A 6 4.82 -43.66 4.78
N TRP A 7 4.97 -44.21 3.57
CA TRP A 7 5.06 -45.64 3.33
C TRP A 7 6.31 -46.27 3.94
N ILE A 8 7.48 -45.68 3.74
CA ILE A 8 8.75 -46.15 4.34
C ILE A 8 8.65 -46.12 5.87
N LYS A 9 8.06 -45.06 6.44
CA LYS A 9 7.87 -44.94 7.90
C LYS A 9 6.93 -46.02 8.44
N ARG A 10 5.82 -46.33 7.75
CA ARG A 10 4.92 -47.44 8.10
C ARG A 10 5.61 -48.79 7.97
N LEU A 11 6.38 -49.01 6.91
CA LEU A 11 7.12 -50.25 6.70
C LEU A 11 8.10 -50.49 7.85
N ILE A 12 8.93 -49.50 8.17
CA ILE A 12 9.89 -49.55 9.29
C ILE A 12 9.19 -49.85 10.63
N GLN A 13 7.98 -49.32 10.85
CA GLN A 13 7.22 -49.56 12.07
C GLN A 13 6.61 -50.97 12.15
N ILE A 14 6.26 -51.59 11.01
CA ILE A 14 5.54 -52.86 10.96
C ILE A 14 6.50 -54.06 10.80
N THR A 15 7.65 -53.88 10.13
CA THR A 15 8.63 -54.95 9.88
C THR A 15 9.02 -55.76 11.13
N PRO A 16 9.30 -55.14 12.30
CA PRO A 16 9.66 -55.90 13.50
C PRO A 16 8.54 -56.83 13.97
N LEU A 17 7.28 -56.39 13.87
CA LEU A 17 6.12 -57.17 14.28
C LEU A 17 5.91 -58.39 13.37
N ILE A 18 6.11 -58.21 12.07
CA ILE A 18 6.04 -59.29 11.07
C ILE A 18 7.13 -60.33 11.34
N VAL A 19 8.36 -59.89 11.59
CA VAL A 19 9.48 -60.80 11.90
C VAL A 19 9.18 -61.60 13.17
N ILE A 20 8.74 -60.94 14.25
CA ILE A 20 8.32 -61.60 15.51
C ILE A 20 7.28 -62.69 15.26
N PHE A 21 6.24 -62.35 14.49
CA PHE A 21 5.12 -63.24 14.24
C PHE A 21 5.54 -64.47 13.42
N LEU A 22 6.34 -64.29 12.37
CA LEU A 22 6.85 -65.39 11.55
C LEU A 22 7.81 -66.29 12.34
N THR A 23 8.68 -65.71 13.17
CA THR A 23 9.57 -66.48 14.05
C THR A 23 8.76 -67.30 15.07
N ALA A 24 7.68 -66.75 15.64
CA ALA A 24 6.82 -67.47 16.58
C ALA A 24 6.12 -68.66 15.94
N ILE A 25 5.59 -68.48 14.72
CA ILE A 25 4.97 -69.57 13.95
C ILE A 25 5.99 -70.66 13.66
N SER A 26 7.16 -70.28 13.14
CA SER A 26 8.21 -71.25 12.78
C SER A 26 8.67 -72.05 14.00
N LEU A 27 8.84 -71.41 15.16
CA LEU A 27 9.22 -72.07 16.39
C LEU A 27 8.13 -73.02 16.90
N SER A 28 6.88 -72.59 16.83
CA SER A 28 5.72 -73.40 17.22
C SER A 28 5.62 -74.67 16.39
N LEU A 29 5.71 -74.55 15.07
CA LEU A 29 5.65 -75.69 14.15
C LEU A 29 6.82 -76.66 14.36
N ASN A 30 8.02 -76.12 14.56
CA ASN A 30 9.22 -76.93 14.79
C ASN A 30 9.15 -77.67 16.13
N THR A 31 8.59 -77.04 17.17
CA THR A 31 8.40 -77.69 18.48
C THR A 31 7.38 -78.81 18.38
N ILE A 32 6.24 -78.59 17.69
CA ILE A 32 5.19 -79.60 17.54
C ILE A 32 5.68 -80.82 16.76
N SER A 33 6.46 -80.63 15.69
CA SER A 33 6.99 -81.73 14.86
C SER A 33 8.16 -82.49 15.51
N SER A 34 8.74 -81.94 16.57
CA SER A 34 9.91 -82.51 17.23
C SER A 34 9.58 -83.44 18.39
N VAL A 35 8.31 -83.54 18.76
CA VAL A 35 7.82 -84.25 19.94
C VAL A 35 6.97 -85.45 19.49
N SER A 36 6.95 -86.54 20.26
CA SER A 36 6.32 -87.79 19.81
C SER A 36 5.30 -88.37 20.79
N SER A 37 5.37 -88.01 22.07
CA SER A 37 4.38 -88.45 23.06
C SER A 37 3.13 -87.57 23.02
N SER A 38 2.01 -88.13 23.48
CA SER A 38 0.76 -87.38 23.65
C SER A 38 0.91 -86.21 24.64
N GLN A 39 1.70 -86.39 25.69
CA GLN A 39 1.94 -85.36 26.70
C GLN A 39 2.80 -84.22 26.14
N GLY A 40 3.85 -84.55 25.39
CA GLY A 40 4.69 -83.55 24.76
C GLY A 40 3.96 -82.76 23.67
N HIS A 41 3.10 -83.40 22.87
CA HIS A 41 2.24 -82.68 21.91
C HIS A 41 1.31 -81.69 22.59
N MET A 42 0.75 -82.04 23.76
CA MET A 42 -0.08 -81.11 24.55
C MET A 42 0.70 -79.86 24.92
N PHE A 43 1.92 -80.01 25.44
CA PHE A 43 2.77 -78.89 25.83
C PHE A 43 3.21 -78.01 24.64
N ALA A 44 3.55 -78.62 23.50
CA ALA A 44 3.93 -77.89 22.29
C ALA A 44 2.76 -77.05 21.74
N LEU A 45 1.53 -77.56 21.85
CA LEU A 45 0.32 -76.86 21.39
C LEU A 45 -0.06 -75.71 22.34
N VAL A 46 0.07 -75.90 23.65
CA VAL A 46 -0.09 -74.82 24.64
C VAL A 46 0.96 -73.72 24.39
N PHE A 47 2.21 -74.08 24.16
CA PHE A 47 3.25 -73.11 23.81
C PHE A 47 2.86 -72.28 22.58
N ALA A 48 2.45 -72.93 21.48
CA ALA A 48 2.07 -72.27 20.23
C ALA A 48 0.93 -71.26 20.40
N VAL A 49 -0.11 -71.64 21.14
CA VAL A 49 -1.28 -70.78 21.39
C VAL A 49 -0.89 -69.56 22.20
N PHE A 50 -0.18 -69.76 23.31
CA PHE A 50 0.12 -68.67 24.23
C PHE A 50 1.21 -67.72 23.67
N ILE A 51 2.18 -68.22 22.91
CA ILE A 51 3.21 -67.36 22.32
C ILE A 51 2.63 -66.46 21.22
N LEU A 52 1.74 -67.00 20.36
CA LEU A 52 1.06 -66.20 19.34
C LEU A 52 0.08 -65.20 19.96
N ALA A 53 -0.66 -65.61 20.99
CA ALA A 53 -1.55 -64.71 21.73
C ALA A 53 -0.77 -63.55 22.36
N SER A 54 0.42 -63.80 22.92
CA SER A 54 1.25 -62.76 23.53
C SER A 54 1.68 -61.65 22.55
N ILE A 55 1.78 -61.96 21.26
CA ILE A 55 2.15 -60.98 20.22
C ILE A 55 0.99 -60.04 19.89
N LEU A 56 -0.25 -60.56 19.95
CA LEU A 56 -1.47 -59.85 19.54
C LEU A 56 -2.04 -58.94 20.63
N VAL A 57 -1.70 -59.19 21.89
CA VAL A 57 -2.22 -58.45 23.04
C VAL A 57 -1.48 -57.12 23.25
N LYS A 58 -2.24 -56.02 23.38
CA LYS A 58 -1.71 -54.66 23.62
C LYS A 58 -1.17 -54.42 25.04
N PRO A 59 -1.88 -54.78 26.13
CA PRO A 59 -1.40 -54.53 27.49
C PRO A 59 -0.12 -55.30 27.80
N LEU A 60 0.91 -54.57 28.23
CA LEU A 60 2.25 -55.09 28.42
C LEU A 60 2.33 -56.18 29.50
N TRP A 61 1.63 -56.02 30.63
CA TRP A 61 1.59 -57.02 31.71
C TRP A 61 0.97 -58.35 31.26
N LEU A 62 -0.08 -58.30 30.44
CA LEU A 62 -0.77 -59.50 29.93
C LEU A 62 0.08 -60.20 28.87
N LYS A 63 0.77 -59.44 28.01
CA LYS A 63 1.78 -59.96 27.09
C LYS A 63 2.89 -60.73 27.83
N TYR A 64 3.40 -60.18 28.94
CA TYR A 64 4.37 -60.87 29.79
C TYR A 64 3.79 -62.16 30.40
N GLY A 65 2.58 -62.11 30.95
CA GLY A 65 1.93 -63.28 31.55
C GLY A 65 1.74 -64.43 30.56
N LEU A 66 1.24 -64.14 29.35
CA LEU A 66 1.05 -65.14 28.29
C LEU A 66 2.37 -65.72 27.80
N ALA A 67 3.39 -64.88 27.61
CA ALA A 67 4.71 -65.34 27.20
C ALA A 67 5.34 -66.29 28.23
N VAL A 68 5.19 -66.01 29.54
CA VAL A 68 5.69 -66.91 30.60
C VAL A 68 5.02 -68.28 30.53
N VAL A 69 3.69 -68.34 30.40
CA VAL A 69 2.95 -69.61 30.27
C VAL A 69 3.40 -70.39 29.04
N ALA A 70 3.63 -69.69 27.93
CA ALA A 70 4.17 -70.29 26.72
C ALA A 70 5.54 -70.92 26.99
N PHE A 71 6.49 -70.17 27.54
CA PHE A 71 7.84 -70.67 27.78
C PHE A 71 7.89 -71.83 28.77
N VAL A 72 7.11 -71.80 29.85
CA VAL A 72 7.00 -72.94 30.77
C VAL A 72 6.53 -74.19 30.05
N SER A 73 5.52 -74.07 29.19
CA SER A 73 5.00 -75.19 28.39
C SER A 73 6.04 -75.71 27.41
N PHE A 74 6.75 -74.80 26.73
CA PHE A 74 7.87 -75.15 25.85
C PHE A 74 8.96 -75.96 26.56
N PHE A 75 9.34 -75.52 27.76
CA PHE A 75 10.35 -76.21 28.56
C PHE A 75 9.93 -77.59 29.06
N ASN A 76 8.63 -77.83 29.22
CA ASN A 76 8.13 -79.18 29.56
C ASN A 76 8.09 -80.12 28.35
N ALA A 77 8.07 -79.59 27.13
CA ALA A 77 8.20 -80.38 25.90
C ALA A 77 9.66 -80.75 25.57
N LEU A 78 10.63 -80.07 26.18
CA LEU A 78 12.07 -80.17 25.88
C LEU A 78 12.68 -81.58 26.00
N PRO A 79 12.35 -82.41 27.00
CA PRO A 79 12.99 -83.71 27.22
C PRO A 79 12.79 -84.73 26.09
N GLU A 80 11.83 -84.50 25.19
CA GLU A 80 11.54 -85.40 24.05
C GLU A 80 12.27 -85.03 22.76
N LEU A 81 12.97 -83.88 22.73
CA LEU A 81 13.70 -83.46 21.54
C LEU A 81 15.05 -84.18 21.43
N SER A 82 15.36 -84.66 20.22
CA SER A 82 16.72 -85.09 19.89
C SER A 82 17.67 -83.88 19.87
N PHE A 83 18.95 -84.12 20.19
CA PHE A 83 19.98 -83.07 20.33
C PHE A 83 20.04 -82.11 19.11
N ASP A 84 20.01 -82.64 17.89
CA ASP A 84 20.05 -81.81 16.66
C ASP A 84 18.83 -80.90 16.51
N LYS A 85 17.66 -81.34 16.96
CA LYS A 85 16.41 -80.56 16.91
C LYS A 85 16.40 -79.51 18.01
N LEU A 86 16.98 -79.80 19.17
CA LEU A 86 17.09 -78.89 20.31
C LEU A 86 17.82 -77.59 19.94
N ILE A 87 18.92 -77.68 19.20
CA ILE A 87 19.73 -76.51 18.80
C ILE A 87 18.91 -75.53 17.94
N SER A 88 18.19 -76.05 16.93
CA SER A 88 17.35 -75.23 16.03
C SER A 88 16.21 -74.54 16.79
N VAL A 89 15.56 -75.28 17.69
CA VAL A 89 14.44 -74.79 18.48
C VAL A 89 14.93 -73.77 19.53
N MET A 90 16.09 -73.98 20.16
CA MET A 90 16.68 -73.01 21.09
C MET A 90 17.10 -71.71 20.39
N TYR A 91 17.69 -71.80 19.20
CA TYR A 91 18.05 -70.62 18.43
C TYR A 91 16.82 -69.77 18.07
N LEU A 92 15.75 -70.40 17.56
CA LEU A 92 14.50 -69.68 17.29
C LEU A 92 13.85 -69.12 18.55
N THR A 93 13.94 -69.84 19.67
CA THR A 93 13.43 -69.39 20.98
C THR A 93 14.15 -68.15 21.47
N LEU A 94 15.48 -68.12 21.35
CA LEU A 94 16.31 -66.96 21.70
C LEU A 94 16.02 -65.77 20.80
N VAL A 95 15.91 -65.98 19.49
CA VAL A 95 15.54 -64.93 18.53
C VAL A 95 14.16 -64.37 18.87
N LEU A 96 13.20 -65.24 19.19
CA LEU A 96 11.85 -64.81 19.54
C LEU A 96 11.79 -64.02 20.85
N LEU A 97 12.52 -64.47 21.88
CA LEU A 97 12.71 -63.76 23.15
C LEU A 97 13.35 -62.39 22.96
N ALA A 98 14.38 -62.31 22.09
CA ALA A 98 15.07 -61.08 21.71
C ALA A 98 14.10 -59.98 21.24
N PHE A 99 13.07 -60.36 20.48
CA PHE A 99 12.13 -59.41 19.92
C PHE A 99 10.84 -59.22 20.71
N LEU A 100 10.36 -60.22 21.46
CA LEU A 100 9.11 -60.09 22.25
C LEU A 100 9.28 -59.28 23.52
N LEU A 101 10.46 -59.35 24.15
CA LEU A 101 10.71 -58.81 25.48
C LEU A 101 12.00 -57.98 25.44
N PRO A 102 11.93 -56.64 25.46
CA PRO A 102 13.10 -55.77 25.52
C PRO A 102 13.64 -55.71 26.95
N SER A 103 13.85 -56.89 27.55
CA SER A 103 14.32 -57.07 28.91
C SER A 103 15.27 -58.27 28.91
N PRO A 104 16.41 -58.20 29.63
CA PRO A 104 17.31 -59.34 29.74
C PRO A 104 16.77 -60.42 30.71
N ILE A 105 15.74 -60.09 31.50
CA ILE A 105 15.15 -60.97 32.53
C ILE A 105 14.70 -62.34 31.99
N PRO A 106 14.00 -62.43 30.85
CA PRO A 106 13.55 -63.70 30.30
C PRO A 106 14.71 -64.56 29.78
N VAL A 107 15.76 -63.92 29.25
CA VAL A 107 17.00 -64.60 28.83
C VAL A 107 17.74 -65.16 30.04
N PHE A 108 17.83 -64.41 31.15
CA PHE A 108 18.41 -64.90 32.39
C PHE A 108 17.59 -66.02 33.03
N ALA A 109 16.26 -65.90 33.04
CA ALA A 109 15.37 -66.93 33.57
C ALA A 109 15.45 -68.22 32.75
N ALA A 110 15.44 -68.11 31.41
CA ALA A 110 15.61 -69.25 30.51
C ALA A 110 16.98 -69.92 30.67
N ALA A 111 18.06 -69.12 30.72
CA ALA A 111 19.41 -69.65 30.93
C ALA A 111 19.56 -70.33 32.30
N GLY A 112 19.04 -69.73 33.37
CA GLY A 112 19.09 -70.29 34.73
C GLY A 112 18.28 -71.58 34.87
N TYR A 113 17.07 -71.61 34.32
CA TYR A 113 16.23 -72.82 34.31
C TYR A 113 16.87 -73.95 33.49
N TYR A 114 17.51 -73.61 32.37
CA TYR A 114 18.16 -74.59 31.51
C TYR A 114 19.43 -75.17 32.15
N LEU A 115 20.25 -74.35 32.83
CA LEU A 115 21.38 -74.82 33.64
C LEU A 115 20.97 -75.77 34.77
N TYR A 116 19.74 -75.62 35.27
CA TYR A 116 19.18 -76.51 36.29
C TYR A 116 18.75 -77.88 35.73
N ILE A 117 18.09 -77.93 34.57
CA ILE A 117 17.56 -79.18 33.99
C ILE A 117 18.60 -80.00 33.23
N THR A 118 19.57 -79.35 32.59
CA THR A 118 20.55 -80.03 31.74
C THR A 118 21.36 -81.16 32.39
N PRO A 119 21.93 -81.01 33.60
CA PRO A 119 22.64 -82.12 34.24
C PRO A 119 21.73 -83.28 34.63
N ILE A 120 20.40 -83.08 34.65
CA ILE A 120 19.40 -84.10 34.98
C ILE A 120 19.02 -84.92 33.73
N VAL A 121 18.96 -84.27 32.55
CA VAL A 121 18.41 -84.88 31.33
C VAL A 121 19.50 -85.34 30.34
N TRP A 122 20.63 -84.63 30.25
CA TRP A 122 21.72 -84.95 29.30
C TRP A 122 23.11 -84.84 29.97
N PRO A 123 23.51 -85.84 30.78
CA PRO A 123 24.73 -85.78 31.58
C PRO A 123 26.04 -85.88 30.77
N GLU A 124 26.06 -86.52 29.59
CA GLU A 124 27.30 -86.76 28.80
C GLU A 124 27.71 -85.58 27.88
N GLU A 125 26.80 -84.68 27.53
CA GLU A 125 27.02 -83.58 26.55
C GLU A 125 27.24 -82.19 27.21
N SER A 126 27.44 -82.16 28.53
CA SER A 126 27.37 -80.96 29.38
C SER A 126 28.32 -79.79 29.01
N PRO A 127 29.62 -79.98 28.70
CA PRO A 127 30.58 -78.86 28.63
C PRO A 127 30.46 -77.99 27.37
N ALA A 128 30.35 -78.60 26.18
CA ALA A 128 30.23 -77.86 24.91
C ALA A 128 28.91 -77.08 24.83
N MET A 129 27.85 -77.67 25.38
CA MET A 129 26.53 -77.07 25.48
C MET A 129 26.54 -75.82 26.39
N LEU A 130 27.21 -75.89 27.54
CA LEU A 130 27.34 -74.76 28.46
C LEU A 130 28.03 -73.55 27.78
N GLN A 131 29.06 -73.80 26.97
CA GLN A 131 29.77 -72.77 26.22
C GLN A 131 28.90 -72.10 25.14
N ALA A 132 28.12 -72.89 24.39
CA ALA A 132 27.21 -72.35 23.37
C ALA A 132 26.13 -71.43 23.99
N ILE A 133 25.62 -71.79 25.16
CA ILE A 133 24.60 -71.01 25.88
C ILE A 133 25.17 -69.72 26.44
N LEU A 134 26.33 -69.80 27.10
CA LEU A 134 27.04 -68.61 27.58
C LEU A 134 27.35 -67.65 26.42
N GLY A 135 27.80 -68.17 25.27
CA GLY A 135 28.00 -67.39 24.05
C GLY A 135 26.71 -66.73 23.55
N GLY A 136 25.61 -67.48 23.47
CA GLY A 136 24.30 -66.96 23.09
C GLY A 136 23.77 -65.86 24.02
N VAL A 137 23.93 -66.03 25.33
CA VAL A 137 23.52 -65.03 26.34
C VAL A 137 24.34 -63.74 26.19
N ILE A 138 25.65 -63.84 26.01
CA ILE A 138 26.53 -62.67 25.84
C ILE A 138 26.19 -61.90 24.57
N ILE A 139 26.02 -62.59 23.43
CA ILE A 139 25.66 -61.96 22.15
C ILE A 139 24.32 -61.22 22.27
N ASN A 140 23.32 -61.85 22.91
CA ASN A 140 22.02 -61.20 23.14
C ASN A 140 22.13 -59.99 24.06
N MET A 141 22.95 -60.05 25.12
CA MET A 141 23.16 -58.91 26.02
C MET A 141 23.76 -57.69 25.30
N ILE A 142 24.72 -57.93 24.40
CA ILE A 142 25.32 -56.88 23.55
C ILE A 142 24.25 -56.31 22.62
N LEU A 143 23.49 -57.16 21.95
CA LEU A 143 22.42 -56.77 21.02
C LEU A 143 21.37 -55.90 21.72
N TYR A 144 20.88 -56.31 22.90
CA TYR A 144 19.92 -55.53 23.69
C TYR A 144 20.49 -54.18 24.14
N SER A 145 21.75 -54.14 24.55
CA SER A 145 22.40 -52.90 24.97
C SER A 145 22.50 -51.89 23.82
N LEU A 146 22.83 -52.37 22.61
CA LEU A 146 22.87 -51.57 21.39
C LEU A 146 21.47 -51.08 20.98
N LEU A 147 20.45 -51.95 21.01
CA LEU A 147 19.07 -51.58 20.75
C LEU A 147 18.55 -50.54 21.75
N ALA A 148 18.79 -50.74 23.04
CA ALA A 148 18.40 -49.80 24.08
C ALA A 148 19.10 -48.45 23.91
N PHE A 149 20.39 -48.44 23.54
CA PHE A 149 21.13 -47.23 23.23
C PHE A 149 20.56 -46.50 22.00
N TYR A 150 20.29 -47.24 20.91
CA TYR A 150 19.68 -46.70 19.70
C TYR A 150 18.30 -46.08 19.97
N PHE A 151 17.40 -46.79 20.67
CA PHE A 151 16.08 -46.26 21.03
C PHE A 151 16.16 -45.05 21.97
N ARG A 152 17.10 -45.03 22.92
CA ARG A 152 17.32 -43.85 23.79
C ARG A 152 17.74 -42.64 22.98
N ASN A 153 18.67 -42.78 22.04
CA ASN A 153 19.13 -41.68 21.20
C ASN A 153 18.05 -41.19 20.24
N LEU A 154 17.33 -42.10 19.57
CA LEU A 154 16.16 -41.76 18.76
C LEU A 154 15.10 -41.00 19.56
N ARG A 155 14.84 -41.40 20.81
CA ARG A 155 13.86 -40.71 21.66
C ARG A 155 14.32 -39.29 22.00
N LYS A 156 15.62 -39.10 22.31
CA LYS A 156 16.20 -37.77 22.56
C LYS A 156 16.07 -36.85 21.34
N GLU A 157 16.41 -37.35 20.16
CA GLU A 157 16.33 -36.60 18.91
C GLU A 157 14.89 -36.22 18.55
N ASN A 158 13.94 -37.15 18.72
CA ASN A 158 12.52 -36.86 18.48
C ASN A 158 11.96 -35.77 19.41
N VAL A 159 12.35 -35.76 20.69
CA VAL A 159 11.94 -34.73 21.64
C VAL A 159 12.55 -33.37 21.27
N ALA A 160 13.82 -33.33 20.87
CA ALA A 160 14.48 -32.10 20.42
C ALA A 160 13.80 -31.52 19.17
N ASN A 161 13.51 -32.36 18.17
CA ASN A 161 12.81 -31.96 16.95
C ASN A 161 11.38 -31.47 17.23
N ALA A 162 10.65 -32.10 18.15
CA ALA A 162 9.32 -31.65 18.56
C ALA A 162 9.37 -30.24 19.18
N LYS A 163 10.36 -29.98 20.05
CA LYS A 163 10.56 -28.66 20.67
C LYS A 163 10.91 -27.59 19.63
N LEU A 164 11.81 -27.88 18.69
CA LEU A 164 12.20 -26.94 17.64
C LEU A 164 11.03 -26.57 16.73
N ASN A 165 10.20 -27.55 16.33
CA ASN A 165 9.01 -27.29 15.52
C ASN A 165 7.98 -26.44 16.25
N ALA A 166 7.82 -26.61 17.57
CA ALA A 166 6.94 -25.77 18.38
C ALA A 166 7.44 -24.31 18.40
N GLN A 167 8.74 -24.09 18.61
CA GLN A 167 9.35 -22.76 18.59
C GLN A 167 9.24 -22.09 17.21
N LEU A 168 9.46 -22.85 16.12
CA LEU A 168 9.31 -22.34 14.77
C LEU A 168 7.86 -21.89 14.49
N ASN A 169 6.88 -22.70 14.90
CA ASN A 169 5.47 -22.34 14.74
C ASN A 169 5.09 -21.09 15.55
N GLU A 170 5.60 -20.96 16.78
CA GLU A 170 5.38 -19.78 17.61
C GLU A 170 5.98 -18.52 16.98
N ALA A 171 7.21 -18.61 16.46
CA ALA A 171 7.87 -17.51 15.76
C ALA A 171 7.13 -17.11 14.46
N LEU A 172 6.63 -18.10 13.71
CA LEU A 172 5.82 -17.84 12.51
C LEU A 172 4.51 -17.13 12.83
N LEU A 173 3.81 -17.54 13.90
CA LEU A 173 2.59 -16.87 14.36
C LEU A 173 2.86 -15.44 14.80
N GLN A 174 3.97 -15.20 15.51
CA GLN A 174 4.37 -13.84 15.91
C GLN A 174 4.69 -12.96 14.70
N LEU A 175 5.41 -13.49 13.70
CA LEU A 175 5.71 -12.77 12.46
C LEU A 175 4.43 -12.43 11.68
N GLU A 176 3.51 -13.39 11.57
CA GLU A 176 2.21 -13.15 10.92
C GLU A 176 1.39 -12.09 11.66
N HIS A 177 1.39 -12.14 13.00
CA HIS A 177 0.72 -11.15 13.82
C HIS A 177 1.31 -9.74 13.62
N MET A 178 2.64 -9.59 13.59
CA MET A 178 3.28 -8.29 13.35
C MET A 178 3.07 -7.78 11.92
N ALA A 179 2.95 -8.68 10.94
CA ALA A 179 2.74 -8.30 9.55
C ALA A 179 1.32 -7.78 9.27
N TYR A 180 0.30 -8.27 10.00
CA TYR A 180 -1.11 -7.98 9.70
C TYR A 180 -1.88 -7.24 10.80
N TYR A 181 -1.30 -7.06 11.99
CA TYR A 181 -1.98 -6.41 13.12
C TYR A 181 -1.13 -5.29 13.71
N ASP A 182 -1.81 -4.24 14.17
CA ASP A 182 -1.25 -3.15 14.93
C ASP A 182 -0.91 -3.61 16.35
N THR A 183 0.33 -3.38 16.78
CA THR A 183 0.84 -3.88 18.07
C THR A 183 0.27 -3.14 19.28
N LEU A 184 -0.23 -1.92 19.09
CA LEU A 184 -0.80 -1.12 20.18
C LEU A 184 -2.26 -1.49 20.47
N THR A 185 -3.09 -1.59 19.43
CA THR A 185 -4.54 -1.81 19.55
C THR A 185 -4.97 -3.26 19.33
N GLY A 186 -4.10 -4.08 18.71
CA GLY A 186 -4.44 -5.44 18.28
C GLY A 186 -5.44 -5.48 17.11
N LEU A 187 -5.78 -4.34 16.50
CA LEU A 187 -6.60 -4.31 15.29
C LEU A 187 -5.76 -4.73 14.07
N PRO A 188 -6.40 -5.21 12.99
CA PRO A 188 -5.77 -5.29 11.68
C PRO A 188 -5.08 -3.97 11.29
N ASN A 189 -3.91 -4.06 10.69
CA ASN A 189 -3.15 -2.89 10.21
C ASN A 189 -3.55 -2.53 8.76
N ARG A 190 -2.94 -1.45 8.24
CA ARG A 190 -3.12 -1.02 6.84
C ARG A 190 -2.92 -2.14 5.81
N GLN A 191 -1.94 -3.04 5.99
CA GLN A 191 -1.70 -4.13 5.04
C GLN A 191 -2.85 -5.14 5.02
N SER A 192 -3.40 -5.47 6.20
CA SER A 192 -4.56 -6.35 6.33
C SER A 192 -5.84 -5.71 5.77
N LEU A 193 -6.03 -4.41 6.04
CA LEU A 193 -7.12 -3.60 5.47
C LEU A 193 -7.12 -3.65 3.93
N MET A 194 -5.99 -3.32 3.30
CA MET A 194 -5.89 -3.31 1.83
C MET A 194 -6.13 -4.68 1.22
N LYS A 195 -5.65 -5.74 1.88
CA LYS A 195 -5.90 -7.12 1.45
C LYS A 195 -7.39 -7.48 1.51
N HIS A 196 -8.09 -7.09 2.57
CA HIS A 196 -9.52 -7.34 2.72
C HIS A 196 -10.33 -6.54 1.69
N LEU A 197 -10.05 -5.24 1.59
CA LEU A 197 -10.69 -4.33 0.63
C LEU A 197 -10.58 -4.85 -0.81
N ASN A 198 -9.37 -5.18 -1.26
CA ASN A 198 -9.14 -5.68 -2.62
C ASN A 198 -9.82 -7.05 -2.85
N THR A 199 -9.97 -7.87 -1.81
CA THR A 199 -10.70 -9.14 -1.90
C THR A 199 -12.20 -8.91 -2.13
N ASP A 200 -12.81 -7.96 -1.41
CA ASP A 200 -14.23 -7.65 -1.56
C ASP A 200 -14.53 -6.91 -2.88
N ILE A 201 -13.64 -6.01 -3.32
CA ILE A 201 -13.72 -5.37 -4.65
C ILE A 201 -13.64 -6.43 -5.77
N ALA A 202 -12.71 -7.38 -5.68
CA ALA A 202 -12.61 -8.46 -6.66
C ALA A 202 -13.86 -9.34 -6.70
N GLN A 203 -14.62 -9.40 -5.60
CA GLN A 203 -15.90 -10.09 -5.50
C GLN A 203 -17.09 -9.21 -5.90
N GLN A 204 -16.86 -7.96 -6.33
CA GLN A 204 -17.87 -6.98 -6.74
C GLN A 204 -18.96 -6.79 -5.68
N LYS A 205 -18.57 -6.83 -4.40
CA LYS A 205 -19.50 -6.61 -3.29
C LYS A 205 -19.61 -5.11 -2.99
N PRO A 206 -20.83 -4.54 -2.92
CA PRO A 206 -21.02 -3.18 -2.43
C PRO A 206 -20.44 -3.02 -1.02
N LEU A 207 -19.52 -2.07 -0.85
CA LEU A 207 -18.86 -1.81 0.43
C LEU A 207 -18.56 -0.32 0.60
N ALA A 208 -18.66 0.14 1.83
CA ALA A 208 -18.35 1.50 2.23
C ALA A 208 -17.03 1.52 3.00
N VAL A 209 -16.19 2.49 2.66
CA VAL A 209 -14.98 2.83 3.41
C VAL A 209 -15.32 4.02 4.29
N LEU A 210 -15.32 3.84 5.61
CA LEU A 210 -15.45 4.91 6.59
C LEU A 210 -14.07 5.19 7.17
N PHE A 211 -13.48 6.31 6.79
CA PHE A 211 -12.17 6.76 7.26
C PHE A 211 -12.37 7.74 8.43
N LEU A 212 -11.95 7.32 9.61
CA LEU A 212 -12.17 8.02 10.88
C LEU A 212 -10.86 8.55 11.42
N ASP A 213 -10.89 9.76 11.95
CA ASP A 213 -9.76 10.36 12.67
C ASP A 213 -10.25 11.05 13.96
N LEU A 214 -9.44 10.94 15.02
CA LEU A 214 -9.70 11.57 16.32
C LEU A 214 -9.31 13.04 16.33
N ASP A 215 -10.29 13.91 16.52
CA ASP A 215 -10.04 15.35 16.59
C ASP A 215 -9.21 15.70 17.83
N GLN A 216 -8.16 16.50 17.64
CA GLN A 216 -7.28 17.00 18.72
C GLN A 216 -6.49 15.91 19.47
N PHE A 217 -6.30 14.71 18.91
CA PHE A 217 -5.45 13.68 19.53
C PHE A 217 -4.03 14.18 19.91
N LYS A 218 -3.43 15.03 19.05
CA LYS A 218 -2.15 15.67 19.35
C LYS A 218 -2.18 16.47 20.66
N HIS A 219 -3.26 17.18 20.94
CA HIS A 219 -3.41 17.94 22.17
C HIS A 219 -3.44 17.03 23.42
N VAL A 220 -4.03 15.84 23.31
CA VAL A 220 -3.99 14.83 24.38
C VAL A 220 -2.56 14.37 24.64
N ASN A 221 -1.80 14.06 23.57
CA ASN A 221 -0.38 13.69 23.69
C ASN A 221 0.45 14.82 24.33
N ASP A 222 0.24 16.06 23.90
CA ASP A 222 1.00 17.21 24.37
C ASP A 222 0.68 17.53 25.85
N MET A 223 -0.56 17.35 26.30
CA MET A 223 -1.00 17.68 27.66
C MET A 223 -0.83 16.55 28.68
N MET A 224 -0.99 15.29 28.25
CA MET A 224 -1.03 14.12 29.15
C MET A 224 0.09 13.10 28.87
N GLY A 225 0.88 13.33 27.83
CA GLY A 225 1.99 12.45 27.43
C GLY A 225 1.53 11.27 26.56
N HIS A 226 2.49 10.69 25.84
CA HIS A 226 2.24 9.61 24.88
C HIS A 226 1.59 8.36 25.49
N ARG A 227 1.83 8.06 26.77
CA ARG A 227 1.17 6.92 27.45
C ARG A 227 -0.34 7.09 27.54
N ALA A 228 -0.81 8.31 27.79
CA ALA A 228 -2.23 8.63 27.82
C ALA A 228 -2.84 8.56 26.41
N GLY A 229 -2.12 9.03 25.39
CA GLY A 229 -2.53 8.88 23.99
C GLY A 229 -2.62 7.41 23.56
N ASP A 230 -1.63 6.58 23.94
CA ASP A 230 -1.65 5.14 23.68
C ASP A 230 -2.83 4.44 24.33
N GLN A 231 -3.18 4.82 25.56
CA GLN A 231 -4.36 4.29 26.24
C GLN A 231 -5.65 4.74 25.55
N LEU A 232 -5.74 6.01 25.16
CA LEU A 232 -6.88 6.53 24.41
C LEU A 232 -7.09 5.76 23.10
N LEU A 233 -6.03 5.47 22.36
CA LEU A 233 -6.12 4.69 21.12
C LEU A 233 -6.62 3.26 21.35
N ARG A 234 -6.23 2.62 22.46
CA ARG A 234 -6.77 1.29 22.84
C ARG A 234 -8.25 1.37 23.19
N ASP A 235 -8.64 2.35 24.00
CA ASP A 235 -10.03 2.53 24.40
C ASP A 235 -10.92 2.86 23.20
N VAL A 236 -10.42 3.67 22.25
CA VAL A 236 -11.09 3.95 20.98
C VAL A 236 -11.20 2.69 20.13
N ALA A 237 -10.14 1.89 20.02
CA ALA A 237 -10.20 0.63 19.28
C ALA A 237 -11.24 -0.33 19.87
N ASP A 238 -11.29 -0.46 21.19
CA ASP A 238 -12.31 -1.26 21.88
C ASP A 238 -13.72 -0.67 21.70
N HIS A 239 -13.86 0.64 21.75
CA HIS A 239 -15.12 1.33 21.49
C HIS A 239 -15.62 1.05 20.06
N LEU A 240 -14.77 1.20 19.05
CA LEU A 240 -15.11 0.94 17.65
C LEU A 240 -15.44 -0.53 17.37
N ARG A 241 -14.85 -1.48 18.09
CA ARG A 241 -15.22 -2.92 17.99
C ARG A 241 -16.69 -3.18 18.28
N HIS A 242 -17.35 -2.36 19.11
CA HIS A 242 -18.79 -2.50 19.40
C HIS A 242 -19.69 -2.04 18.25
N PHE A 243 -19.14 -1.30 17.27
CA PHE A 243 -19.86 -0.87 16.07
C PHE A 243 -19.51 -1.72 14.85
N ALA A 244 -18.38 -2.43 14.90
CA ALA A 244 -17.99 -3.40 13.90
C ALA A 244 -18.72 -4.74 14.12
N ASP A 245 -20.00 -4.79 13.75
CA ASP A 245 -20.77 -6.04 13.66
C ASP A 245 -20.18 -6.96 12.56
N SER A 246 -20.72 -8.17 12.39
CA SER A 246 -20.21 -9.17 11.42
C SER A 246 -20.15 -8.72 9.95
N SER A 247 -20.76 -7.57 9.62
CA SER A 247 -20.74 -6.95 8.29
C SER A 247 -19.62 -5.93 8.08
N CYS A 248 -18.85 -5.62 9.12
CA CYS A 248 -17.80 -4.61 9.08
C CYS A 248 -16.44 -5.17 9.49
N PHE A 249 -15.40 -4.78 8.75
CA PHE A 249 -14.01 -5.02 9.07
C PHE A 249 -13.36 -3.74 9.60
N LEU A 250 -12.89 -3.77 10.84
CA LEU A 250 -12.24 -2.63 11.49
C LEU A 250 -10.72 -2.78 11.45
N ALA A 251 -10.02 -1.72 11.05
CA ALA A 251 -8.57 -1.65 11.06
C ALA A 251 -8.07 -0.31 11.62
N ARG A 252 -6.82 -0.29 12.11
CA ARG A 252 -6.10 0.95 12.38
C ARG A 252 -5.18 1.25 11.19
N TYR A 253 -5.34 2.43 10.59
CA TYR A 253 -4.63 2.79 9.38
C TYR A 253 -3.22 3.31 9.70
N ALA A 254 -3.14 4.38 10.46
CA ALA A 254 -1.91 4.97 11.00
C ALA A 254 -2.28 5.93 12.16
N GLY A 255 -1.36 6.22 13.09
CA GLY A 255 -1.59 7.26 14.11
C GLY A 255 -2.93 7.13 14.85
N ASP A 256 -3.74 8.17 14.77
CA ASP A 256 -5.11 8.32 15.29
C ASP A 256 -6.21 7.99 14.27
N GLU A 257 -5.83 7.40 13.14
CA GLU A 257 -6.71 7.07 12.01
C GLU A 257 -7.17 5.60 12.06
N PHE A 258 -8.47 5.41 11.91
CA PHE A 258 -9.14 4.12 11.88
C PHE A 258 -9.98 4.00 10.61
N VAL A 259 -10.12 2.78 10.09
CA VAL A 259 -10.94 2.52 8.90
C VAL A 259 -11.90 1.37 9.19
N LEU A 260 -13.18 1.60 8.88
CA LEU A 260 -14.18 0.55 8.82
C LEU A 260 -14.51 0.26 7.35
N LEU A 261 -14.45 -1.01 6.95
CA LEU A 261 -14.99 -1.49 5.69
C LEU A 261 -16.31 -2.20 5.97
N CYS A 262 -17.42 -1.64 5.53
CA CYS A 262 -18.74 -2.19 5.83
C CYS A 262 -19.45 -2.58 4.55
N SER A 263 -19.89 -3.84 4.45
CA SER A 263 -20.84 -4.22 3.40
C SER A 263 -22.18 -3.54 3.66
N TYR A 264 -22.81 -3.00 2.62
CA TYR A 264 -24.12 -2.35 2.73
C TYR A 264 -25.06 -2.83 1.62
N ARG A 265 -26.35 -2.64 1.83
CA ARG A 265 -27.37 -2.80 0.77
C ARG A 265 -27.97 -1.47 0.35
N ARG A 266 -28.03 -0.53 1.28
CA ARG A 266 -28.52 0.83 1.04
C ARG A 266 -27.62 1.82 1.75
N GLU A 267 -27.41 2.97 1.13
CA GLU A 267 -26.56 4.03 1.64
C GLU A 267 -27.00 4.53 3.02
N GLU A 268 -28.31 4.51 3.31
CA GLU A 268 -28.84 4.92 4.62
C GLU A 268 -28.30 4.06 5.78
N GLU A 269 -27.96 2.79 5.53
CA GLU A 269 -27.38 1.90 6.55
C GLU A 269 -25.99 2.40 7.00
N ILE A 270 -25.23 2.98 6.06
CA ILE A 270 -23.91 3.55 6.32
C ILE A 270 -24.05 4.92 6.98
N ALA A 271 -25.03 5.74 6.56
CA ALA A 271 -25.34 7.01 7.21
C ALA A 271 -25.73 6.82 8.67
N ASP A 272 -26.62 5.86 8.96
CA ASP A 272 -27.05 5.51 10.32
C ASP A 272 -25.87 5.03 11.17
N LEU A 273 -24.97 4.20 10.61
CA LEU A 273 -23.77 3.75 11.29
C LEU A 273 -22.83 4.92 11.61
N ALA A 274 -22.58 5.79 10.64
CA ALA A 274 -21.71 6.96 10.81
C ALA A 274 -22.27 7.95 11.83
N GLU A 275 -23.59 8.20 11.82
CA GLU A 275 -24.25 9.05 12.81
C GLU A 275 -24.13 8.46 14.22
N ARG A 276 -24.35 7.14 14.37
CA ARG A 276 -24.17 6.43 15.64
C ARG A 276 -22.73 6.50 16.13
N LEU A 277 -21.74 6.34 15.23
CA LEU A 277 -20.32 6.47 15.54
C LEU A 277 -20.03 7.89 16.06
N VAL A 278 -20.34 8.93 15.29
CA VAL A 278 -20.12 10.33 15.70
C VAL A 278 -20.76 10.64 17.06
N ARG A 279 -22.01 10.25 17.27
CA ARG A 279 -22.70 10.45 18.56
C ARG A 279 -22.03 9.70 19.72
N SER A 280 -21.48 8.53 19.46
CA SER A 280 -20.85 7.72 20.50
C SER A 280 -19.59 8.34 21.10
N PHE A 281 -18.84 9.13 20.31
CA PHE A 281 -17.66 9.87 20.76
C PHE A 281 -18.01 11.08 21.66
N GLN A 282 -19.29 11.44 21.80
CA GLN A 282 -19.69 12.51 22.73
C GLN A 282 -19.49 12.12 24.21
N ASN A 283 -19.36 10.82 24.51
CA ASN A 283 -19.07 10.34 25.86
C ASN A 283 -17.56 10.39 26.16
N PRO A 284 -17.14 10.81 27.36
CA PRO A 284 -15.73 10.91 27.69
C PRO A 284 -15.05 9.55 27.88
N PHE A 285 -13.81 9.44 27.41
CA PHE A 285 -12.91 8.32 27.70
C PHE A 285 -12.24 8.52 29.07
N HIS A 286 -12.08 7.44 29.83
CA HIS A 286 -11.52 7.50 31.19
C HIS A 286 -10.05 7.05 31.19
N ILE A 287 -9.13 8.02 31.13
CA ILE A 287 -7.68 7.78 31.05
C ILE A 287 -7.03 8.20 32.37
N GLU A 288 -6.39 7.26 33.08
CA GLU A 288 -5.66 7.51 34.35
C GLU A 288 -6.47 8.34 35.37
N HIS A 289 -7.76 8.03 35.51
CA HIS A 289 -8.73 8.72 36.40
C HIS A 289 -9.19 10.12 35.95
N LYS A 290 -8.86 10.55 34.72
CA LYS A 290 -9.36 11.79 34.11
C LYS A 290 -10.32 11.49 32.97
N GLN A 291 -11.27 12.40 32.76
CA GLN A 291 -12.18 12.34 31.62
C GLN A 291 -11.57 13.10 30.45
N VAL A 292 -11.39 12.41 29.32
CA VAL A 292 -10.91 12.97 28.07
C VAL A 292 -12.07 13.04 27.09
N TYR A 293 -12.40 14.25 26.66
CA TYR A 293 -13.40 14.50 25.62
C TYR A 293 -12.69 14.62 24.28
N THR A 294 -13.10 13.80 23.31
CA THR A 294 -12.62 13.84 21.94
C THR A 294 -13.81 13.72 21.00
N THR A 295 -13.69 14.23 19.78
CA THR A 295 -14.66 14.01 18.73
C THR A 295 -14.01 13.23 17.59
N SER A 296 -14.81 12.82 16.61
CA SER A 296 -14.32 12.12 15.43
C SER A 296 -14.82 12.79 14.16
N SER A 297 -13.92 12.91 13.18
CA SER A 297 -14.26 13.29 11.81
C SER A 297 -14.25 12.03 10.94
N ILE A 298 -15.35 11.78 10.21
CA ILE A 298 -15.52 10.55 9.41
C ILE A 298 -15.80 10.90 7.94
N GLY A 299 -14.90 10.51 7.04
CA GLY A 299 -15.14 10.60 5.61
C GLY A 299 -15.54 9.26 5.03
N ILE A 300 -16.52 9.25 4.13
CA ILE A 300 -17.12 8.02 3.60
C ILE A 300 -16.98 7.99 2.08
N SER A 301 -16.53 6.85 1.54
CA SER A 301 -16.58 6.57 0.10
C SER A 301 -17.20 5.20 -0.17
N LEU A 302 -17.92 5.06 -1.28
CA LEU A 302 -18.71 3.90 -1.64
C LEU A 302 -18.14 3.19 -2.87
N PHE A 303 -18.08 1.87 -2.82
CA PHE A 303 -17.80 1.03 -3.98
C PHE A 303 -19.08 0.34 -4.46
N PRO A 304 -19.36 0.33 -5.77
CA PRO A 304 -18.54 0.89 -6.86
C PRO A 304 -18.79 2.36 -7.21
N GLU A 305 -19.68 3.07 -6.50
CA GLU A 305 -20.22 4.37 -6.91
C GLU A 305 -19.18 5.50 -7.00
N ASP A 306 -18.24 5.55 -6.06
CA ASP A 306 -17.23 6.61 -5.99
C ASP A 306 -15.94 6.25 -6.73
N ALA A 307 -15.49 4.99 -6.64
CA ALA A 307 -14.30 4.49 -7.34
C ALA A 307 -14.27 2.95 -7.44
N GLU A 308 -13.55 2.43 -8.44
CA GLU A 308 -13.39 0.98 -8.67
C GLU A 308 -12.10 0.41 -8.03
N GLU A 309 -11.17 1.27 -7.59
CA GLU A 309 -9.88 0.88 -7.01
C GLU A 309 -9.82 1.15 -5.51
N GLY A 310 -9.30 0.17 -4.74
CA GLY A 310 -9.26 0.23 -3.27
C GLY A 310 -8.48 1.42 -2.71
N GLU A 311 -7.30 1.73 -3.26
CA GLU A 311 -6.51 2.89 -2.83
C GLU A 311 -7.26 4.21 -3.11
N THR A 312 -7.97 4.29 -4.23
CA THR A 312 -8.74 5.49 -4.60
C THR A 312 -9.92 5.71 -3.65
N LEU A 313 -10.62 4.65 -3.25
CA LEU A 313 -11.68 4.72 -2.23
C LEU A 313 -11.12 5.26 -0.90
N ILE A 314 -10.02 4.68 -0.41
CA ILE A 314 -9.35 5.15 0.81
C ILE A 314 -8.96 6.63 0.68
N GLN A 315 -8.41 7.04 -0.46
CA GLN A 315 -8.04 8.44 -0.70
C GLN A 315 -9.26 9.37 -0.72
N TYR A 316 -10.39 8.96 -1.29
CA TYR A 316 -11.61 9.77 -1.32
C TYR A 316 -12.23 9.89 0.07
N ALA A 317 -12.28 8.80 0.84
CA ALA A 317 -12.72 8.83 2.22
C ALA A 317 -11.81 9.72 3.09
N ASP A 318 -10.49 9.62 2.96
CA ASP A 318 -9.52 10.49 3.66
C ASP A 318 -9.68 11.97 3.29
N LYS A 319 -9.74 12.30 1.99
CA LYS A 319 -10.00 13.69 1.53
C LYS A 319 -11.31 14.24 2.09
N THR A 320 -12.34 13.41 2.14
CA THR A 320 -13.66 13.76 2.69
C THR A 320 -13.56 14.04 4.17
N MET A 321 -12.91 13.16 4.94
CA MET A 321 -12.64 13.34 6.37
C MET A 321 -11.87 14.65 6.62
N TYR A 322 -10.82 14.90 5.85
CA TYR A 322 -10.00 16.09 5.99
C TYR A 322 -10.78 17.39 5.71
N SER A 323 -11.75 17.35 4.79
CA SER A 323 -12.64 18.50 4.55
C SER A 323 -13.49 18.85 5.77
N ILE A 324 -13.95 17.84 6.53
CA ILE A 324 -14.70 18.00 7.78
C ILE A 324 -13.81 18.62 8.86
N LYS A 325 -12.56 18.16 8.96
CA LYS A 325 -11.56 18.70 9.89
C LYS A 325 -11.23 20.18 9.68
N ARG A 326 -11.39 20.70 8.46
CA ARG A 326 -11.23 22.13 8.17
C ARG A 326 -12.45 22.96 8.57
N GLY A 327 -13.63 22.34 8.65
CA GLY A 327 -14.89 22.95 9.08
C GLY A 327 -15.18 22.75 10.56
N ASP A 328 -16.42 22.34 10.88
CA ASP A 328 -16.96 22.26 12.24
C ASP A 328 -16.37 21.18 13.15
N LYS A 329 -15.41 20.36 12.67
CA LYS A 329 -14.68 19.30 13.43
C LYS A 329 -15.59 18.53 14.38
N ASN A 330 -16.31 17.54 13.85
CA ASN A 330 -17.14 16.53 14.54
C ASN A 330 -18.32 16.19 13.63
N GLY A 331 -18.27 15.06 12.94
CA GLY A 331 -19.32 14.71 11.98
C GLY A 331 -18.87 13.71 10.92
N TYR A 332 -19.78 13.40 10.01
CA TYR A 332 -19.50 12.57 8.85
C TYR A 332 -19.97 13.24 7.56
N ARG A 333 -19.37 12.88 6.42
CA ARG A 333 -19.84 13.21 5.07
C ARG A 333 -19.54 12.09 4.11
N PHE A 334 -20.37 11.97 3.07
CA PHE A 334 -20.05 11.14 1.92
C PHE A 334 -19.22 11.93 0.91
N PHE A 335 -18.35 11.24 0.16
CA PHE A 335 -17.61 11.85 -0.94
C PHE A 335 -18.55 12.39 -2.02
N SER A 336 -19.68 11.72 -2.25
CA SER A 336 -20.75 12.15 -3.14
C SER A 336 -21.31 13.54 -2.77
N ASP A 337 -21.41 13.87 -1.48
CA ASP A 337 -21.86 15.18 -1.01
C ASP A 337 -20.89 16.29 -1.42
N ILE A 338 -19.58 16.06 -1.23
CA ILE A 338 -18.53 17.02 -1.63
C ILE A 338 -18.53 17.20 -3.15
N LYS A 339 -18.66 16.10 -3.89
CA LYS A 339 -18.75 16.13 -5.34
C LYS A 339 -19.97 16.94 -5.82
N ASN A 340 -21.11 16.78 -5.14
CA ASN A 340 -22.33 17.54 -5.43
C ASN A 340 -22.21 19.02 -5.05
N GLU A 341 -21.60 19.36 -3.92
CA GLU A 341 -21.34 20.75 -3.51
C GLU A 341 -20.46 21.46 -4.55
N GLU A 342 -19.38 20.82 -5.00
CA GLU A 342 -18.49 21.39 -6.01
C GLU A 342 -19.21 21.53 -7.37
N LEU A 343 -20.02 20.54 -7.76
CA LEU A 343 -20.82 20.64 -8.97
C LEU A 343 -21.85 21.79 -8.89
N LEU A 344 -22.57 21.93 -7.78
CA LEU A 344 -23.52 23.03 -7.57
C LEU A 344 -22.82 24.38 -7.58
N ARG A 345 -21.62 24.47 -6.99
CA ARG A 345 -20.78 25.67 -7.02
C ARG A 345 -20.38 26.00 -8.46
N GLN A 346 -19.94 25.04 -9.25
CA GLN A 346 -19.60 25.24 -10.66
C GLN A 346 -20.80 25.70 -11.48
N VAL A 347 -21.98 25.12 -11.25
CA VAL A 347 -23.24 25.55 -11.90
C VAL A 347 -23.60 26.99 -11.52
N ARG A 348 -23.48 27.37 -10.24
CA ARG A 348 -23.67 28.77 -9.81
C ARG A 348 -22.69 29.71 -10.51
N LEU A 349 -21.40 29.42 -10.44
CA LEU A 349 -20.36 30.22 -11.09
C LEU A 349 -20.61 30.35 -12.61
N ALA A 350 -21.01 29.27 -13.29
CA ALA A 350 -21.33 29.27 -14.71
C ALA A 350 -22.56 30.15 -15.06
N ASN A 351 -23.53 30.27 -14.16
CA ASN A 351 -24.68 31.16 -14.34
C ASN A 351 -24.30 32.62 -14.05
N ASP A 352 -23.59 32.85 -12.95
CA ASP A 352 -23.29 34.20 -12.47
C ASP A 352 -22.25 34.91 -13.34
N ILE A 353 -21.31 34.18 -13.95
CA ILE A 353 -20.24 34.74 -14.77
C ILE A 353 -20.76 35.60 -15.95
N ARG A 354 -21.93 35.26 -16.51
CA ARG A 354 -22.57 36.09 -17.57
C ARG A 354 -22.96 37.47 -17.05
N SER A 355 -23.39 37.55 -15.80
CA SER A 355 -23.80 38.80 -15.17
C SER A 355 -22.65 39.52 -14.44
N ALA A 356 -21.48 38.89 -14.30
CA ALA A 356 -20.39 39.43 -13.50
C ALA A 356 -19.85 40.76 -14.05
N ILE A 357 -19.83 40.94 -15.38
CA ILE A 357 -19.46 42.22 -16.00
C ILE A 357 -20.48 43.31 -15.64
N THR A 358 -21.79 43.04 -15.81
CA THR A 358 -22.84 44.03 -15.54
C THR A 358 -23.03 44.34 -14.06
N LYS A 359 -22.60 43.42 -13.17
CA LYS A 359 -22.58 43.61 -11.72
C LYS A 359 -21.30 44.27 -11.18
N ASN A 360 -20.35 44.67 -12.04
CA ASN A 360 -19.05 45.21 -11.65
C ASN A 360 -18.25 44.28 -10.70
N GLU A 361 -18.38 42.97 -10.87
CA GLU A 361 -17.65 41.98 -10.07
C GLU A 361 -16.31 41.60 -10.72
N MET A 362 -16.11 41.98 -11.98
CA MET A 362 -14.89 41.77 -12.74
C MET A 362 -13.95 42.97 -12.63
N SER A 363 -12.66 42.69 -12.50
CA SER A 363 -11.60 43.70 -12.48
C SER A 363 -10.36 43.15 -13.17
N ILE A 364 -9.47 44.04 -13.61
CA ILE A 364 -8.21 43.66 -14.24
C ILE A 364 -7.08 44.06 -13.30
N HIS A 365 -6.26 43.08 -12.94
CA HIS A 365 -4.97 43.33 -12.31
C HIS A 365 -3.90 43.33 -13.39
N TYR A 366 -2.84 44.09 -13.16
CA TYR A 366 -1.73 44.22 -14.10
C TYR A 366 -0.47 43.70 -13.45
N GLN A 367 0.31 42.92 -14.18
CA GLN A 367 1.62 42.48 -13.74
C GLN A 367 2.72 43.08 -14.64
N PRO A 368 3.71 43.80 -14.10
CA PRO A 368 4.78 44.41 -14.89
C PRO A 368 5.69 43.37 -15.57
N LEU A 369 5.99 43.65 -16.84
CA LEU A 369 7.05 43.02 -17.62
C LEU A 369 8.30 43.90 -17.53
N VAL A 370 9.41 43.33 -17.06
CA VAL A 370 10.64 44.05 -16.76
C VAL A 370 11.76 43.60 -17.71
N GLU A 371 12.44 44.55 -18.34
CA GLU A 371 13.70 44.28 -19.04
C GLU A 371 14.76 43.90 -18.01
N LEU A 372 15.27 42.67 -18.12
CA LEU A 372 16.12 42.11 -17.10
C LEU A 372 17.41 42.92 -16.97
N GLU A 373 18.06 43.32 -18.07
CA GLU A 373 19.34 44.05 -18.02
C GLU A 373 19.23 45.39 -17.26
N THR A 374 18.23 46.21 -17.60
CA THR A 374 18.09 47.58 -17.09
C THR A 374 17.22 47.68 -15.85
N GLY A 375 16.37 46.68 -15.59
CA GLY A 375 15.33 46.72 -14.57
C GLY A 375 14.17 47.67 -14.91
N VAL A 376 14.08 48.15 -16.15
CA VAL A 376 13.02 49.07 -16.60
C VAL A 376 11.77 48.29 -16.96
N ILE A 377 10.60 48.83 -16.59
CA ILE A 377 9.31 48.24 -16.95
C ILE A 377 9.04 48.57 -18.42
N ARG A 378 8.82 47.55 -19.24
CA ARG A 378 8.57 47.68 -20.67
C ARG A 378 7.11 47.46 -21.04
N GLY A 379 6.41 46.66 -20.25
CA GLY A 379 5.00 46.38 -20.48
C GLY A 379 4.28 45.94 -19.23
N VAL A 380 3.01 45.60 -19.41
CA VAL A 380 2.15 44.99 -18.41
C VAL A 380 1.34 43.87 -19.02
N GLU A 381 1.13 42.80 -18.26
CA GLU A 381 0.17 41.76 -18.59
C GLU A 381 -1.16 42.02 -17.87
N ALA A 382 -2.27 42.00 -18.61
CA ALA A 382 -3.62 42.15 -18.07
C ALA A 382 -4.18 40.80 -17.61
N LEU A 383 -4.48 40.71 -16.32
CA LEU A 383 -4.89 39.49 -15.65
C LEU A 383 -6.28 39.66 -15.02
N LEU A 384 -7.27 38.99 -15.59
CA LEU A 384 -8.67 39.05 -15.14
C LEU A 384 -8.83 38.54 -13.70
N ARG A 385 -9.64 39.24 -12.90
CA ARG A 385 -10.00 38.90 -11.52
C ARG A 385 -11.50 38.97 -11.37
N TRP A 386 -12.06 37.99 -10.64
CA TRP A 386 -13.48 37.98 -10.29
C TRP A 386 -13.64 38.01 -8.78
N THR A 387 -14.32 39.04 -8.28
CA THR A 387 -14.73 39.12 -6.87
C THR A 387 -16.24 38.96 -6.83
N HIS A 388 -16.71 37.74 -6.58
CA HIS A 388 -18.12 37.44 -6.50
C HIS A 388 -18.71 38.05 -5.24
N SER A 389 -19.89 38.66 -5.35
CA SER A 389 -20.62 39.28 -4.22
C SER A 389 -20.79 38.37 -3.01
N ASP A 390 -21.32 37.15 -3.22
CA ASP A 390 -21.54 36.18 -2.13
C ASP A 390 -20.33 35.30 -1.78
N MET A 391 -19.52 34.90 -2.77
CA MET A 391 -18.44 33.91 -2.59
C MET A 391 -17.04 34.52 -2.41
N GLY A 392 -16.91 35.84 -2.53
CA GLY A 392 -15.64 36.54 -2.45
C GLY A 392 -14.75 36.30 -3.68
N PRO A 393 -13.41 36.42 -3.54
CA PRO A 393 -12.49 36.30 -4.67
C PRO A 393 -12.47 34.88 -5.23
N ILE A 394 -12.71 34.75 -6.55
CA ILE A 394 -12.68 33.49 -7.29
C ILE A 394 -11.41 33.44 -8.14
N ALA A 395 -10.63 32.36 -8.00
CA ALA A 395 -9.42 32.17 -8.77
C ALA A 395 -9.71 31.98 -10.27
N PRO A 396 -8.90 32.57 -11.18
CA PRO A 396 -9.03 32.38 -12.63
C PRO A 396 -9.08 30.90 -13.06
N THR A 397 -8.30 30.04 -12.39
CA THR A 397 -8.29 28.59 -12.63
C THR A 397 -9.65 27.91 -12.41
N HIS A 398 -10.57 28.51 -11.67
CA HIS A 398 -11.91 27.96 -11.47
C HIS A 398 -12.92 28.50 -12.48
N PHE A 399 -12.88 29.79 -12.82
CA PHE A 399 -13.94 30.40 -13.62
C PHE A 399 -13.61 30.51 -15.11
N ILE A 400 -12.33 30.60 -15.52
CA ILE A 400 -11.95 30.65 -16.94
C ILE A 400 -12.37 29.37 -17.67
N PRO A 401 -12.14 28.14 -17.16
CA PRO A 401 -12.62 26.94 -17.83
C PRO A 401 -14.16 26.90 -17.98
N LEU A 402 -14.89 27.42 -16.99
CA LEU A 402 -16.35 27.53 -17.04
C LEU A 402 -16.81 28.57 -18.09
N ALA A 403 -16.10 29.70 -18.18
CA ALA A 403 -16.33 30.73 -19.19
C ALA A 403 -16.13 30.17 -20.60
N GLU A 404 -15.06 29.38 -20.77
CA GLU A 404 -14.76 28.71 -22.03
C GLU A 404 -15.88 27.74 -22.37
N GLN A 405 -16.17 26.76 -21.52
CA GLN A 405 -17.18 25.73 -21.77
C GLN A 405 -18.55 26.31 -22.19
N ASN A 406 -18.99 27.39 -21.53
CA ASN A 406 -20.28 28.03 -21.79
C ASN A 406 -20.25 29.15 -22.85
N GLY A 407 -19.09 29.43 -23.45
CA GLY A 407 -18.91 30.43 -24.52
C GLY A 407 -18.81 31.89 -24.05
N VAL A 408 -19.00 32.16 -22.75
CA VAL A 408 -18.95 33.50 -22.15
C VAL A 408 -17.54 34.12 -22.24
N ILE A 409 -16.50 33.29 -22.37
CA ILE A 409 -15.12 33.75 -22.55
C ILE A 409 -14.95 34.73 -23.72
N VAL A 410 -15.81 34.64 -24.73
CA VAL A 410 -15.75 35.51 -25.90
C VAL A 410 -16.14 36.95 -25.56
N GLU A 411 -17.23 37.13 -24.81
CA GLU A 411 -17.68 38.45 -24.34
C GLU A 411 -16.75 39.00 -23.26
N LEU A 412 -16.31 38.13 -22.33
CA LEU A 412 -15.36 38.51 -21.28
C LEU A 412 -14.05 39.02 -21.86
N GLY A 413 -13.48 38.32 -22.83
CA GLY A 413 -12.19 38.72 -23.37
C GLY A 413 -12.26 39.96 -24.27
N GLU A 414 -13.40 40.26 -24.88
CA GLU A 414 -13.61 41.60 -25.49
C GLU A 414 -13.61 42.70 -24.44
N TRP A 415 -14.34 42.49 -23.34
CA TRP A 415 -14.37 43.44 -22.24
C TRP A 415 -12.98 43.63 -21.62
N VAL A 416 -12.22 42.54 -21.42
CA VAL A 416 -10.83 42.61 -20.92
C VAL A 416 -9.96 43.41 -21.86
N LEU A 417 -10.01 43.14 -23.17
CA LEU A 417 -9.19 43.84 -24.15
C LEU A 417 -9.54 45.34 -24.20
N GLU A 418 -10.82 45.69 -24.24
CA GLU A 418 -11.26 47.08 -24.27
C GLU A 418 -10.86 47.84 -23.00
N GLU A 419 -11.10 47.27 -21.82
CA GLU A 419 -10.78 47.92 -20.55
C GLU A 419 -9.27 48.02 -20.31
N ALA A 420 -8.50 46.99 -20.71
CA ALA A 420 -7.05 47.02 -20.63
C ALA A 420 -6.43 48.07 -21.57
N CYS A 421 -6.92 48.16 -22.82
CA CYS A 421 -6.49 49.20 -23.75
C CYS A 421 -6.77 50.61 -23.21
N ARG A 422 -7.97 50.85 -22.65
CA ARG A 422 -8.30 52.15 -22.01
C ARG A 422 -7.38 52.47 -20.84
N GLN A 423 -7.14 51.49 -19.97
CA GLN A 423 -6.28 51.70 -18.80
C GLN A 423 -4.85 52.02 -19.22
N VAL A 424 -4.26 51.27 -20.15
CA VAL A 424 -2.89 51.51 -20.60
C VAL A 424 -2.78 52.81 -21.41
N LYS A 425 -3.80 53.17 -22.20
CA LYS A 425 -3.87 54.48 -22.87
C LYS A 425 -3.82 55.63 -21.86
N SER A 426 -4.53 55.52 -20.73
CA SER A 426 -4.46 56.54 -19.68
C SER A 426 -3.05 56.67 -19.09
N TRP A 427 -2.31 55.55 -18.96
CA TRP A 427 -0.90 55.59 -18.54
C TRP A 427 0.03 56.17 -19.60
N HIS A 428 -0.28 55.98 -20.90
CA HIS A 428 0.43 56.65 -21.99
C HIS A 428 0.28 58.16 -21.91
N GLU A 429 -0.94 58.64 -21.68
CA GLU A 429 -1.26 60.06 -21.50
C GLU A 429 -0.61 60.65 -20.24
N ALA A 430 -0.39 59.84 -19.20
CA ALA A 430 0.37 60.18 -18.00
C ALA A 430 1.90 60.15 -18.21
N GLY A 431 2.40 59.89 -19.42
CA GLY A 431 3.83 59.97 -19.76
C GLY A 431 4.52 58.63 -20.06
N ASN A 432 3.81 57.50 -19.98
CA ASN A 432 4.38 56.17 -20.23
C ASN A 432 4.14 55.67 -21.66
N ALA A 433 4.29 56.55 -22.67
CA ALA A 433 3.85 56.33 -24.06
C ALA A 433 4.44 55.10 -24.80
N LYS A 434 5.40 54.37 -24.21
CA LYS A 434 6.00 53.17 -24.80
C LYS A 434 5.63 51.87 -24.08
N LEU A 435 4.73 51.94 -23.09
CA LEU A 435 4.34 50.78 -22.29
C LEU A 435 3.51 49.83 -23.15
N THR A 436 3.97 48.58 -23.30
CA THR A 436 3.22 47.55 -24.01
C THR A 436 2.15 46.91 -23.11
N LEU A 437 1.10 46.39 -23.73
CA LEU A 437 0.00 45.68 -23.07
C LEU A 437 -0.07 44.25 -23.61
N ALA A 438 0.10 43.26 -22.75
CA ALA A 438 -0.13 41.85 -23.07
C ALA A 438 -1.51 41.39 -22.58
N VAL A 439 -2.25 40.67 -23.42
CA VAL A 439 -3.57 40.12 -23.10
C VAL A 439 -3.65 38.65 -23.53
N ASN A 440 -4.01 37.79 -22.58
CA ASN A 440 -4.23 36.36 -22.80
C ASN A 440 -5.44 36.08 -23.71
N LEU A 441 -5.28 35.16 -24.65
CA LEU A 441 -6.34 34.77 -25.58
C LEU A 441 -6.78 33.32 -25.39
N SER A 442 -8.08 33.07 -25.23
CA SER A 442 -8.61 31.71 -25.23
C SER A 442 -8.71 31.12 -26.64
N ILE A 443 -8.62 29.78 -26.74
CA ILE A 443 -8.82 29.04 -28.00
C ILE A 443 -10.19 29.38 -28.63
N ARG A 444 -11.24 29.53 -27.81
CA ARG A 444 -12.59 29.82 -28.30
C ARG A 444 -12.71 31.24 -28.85
N GLN A 445 -12.03 32.23 -28.26
CA GLN A 445 -11.97 33.57 -28.83
C GLN A 445 -11.23 33.60 -30.16
N PHE A 446 -10.08 32.95 -30.22
CA PHE A 446 -9.25 32.90 -31.43
C PHE A 446 -9.99 32.28 -32.62
N LYS A 447 -10.79 31.23 -32.37
CA LYS A 447 -11.63 30.57 -33.38
C LYS A 447 -12.95 31.27 -33.65
N SER A 448 -13.26 32.37 -32.95
CA SER A 448 -14.50 33.11 -33.18
C SER A 448 -14.48 33.81 -34.54
N LEU A 449 -15.65 33.89 -35.18
CA LEU A 449 -15.78 34.54 -36.48
C LEU A 449 -15.32 35.99 -36.41
N ASN A 450 -14.48 36.39 -37.38
CA ASN A 450 -13.97 37.74 -37.53
C ASN A 450 -13.22 38.28 -36.30
N PHE A 451 -12.51 37.42 -35.56
CA PHE A 451 -11.71 37.83 -34.41
C PHE A 451 -10.75 39.01 -34.71
N PRO A 452 -9.96 39.01 -35.80
CA PRO A 452 -9.10 40.15 -36.13
C PRO A 452 -9.87 41.46 -36.25
N SER A 453 -11.01 41.48 -36.95
CA SER A 453 -11.82 42.68 -37.11
C SER A 453 -12.35 43.22 -35.78
N ARG A 454 -12.67 42.34 -34.83
CA ARG A 454 -13.14 42.74 -33.49
C ARG A 454 -12.02 43.40 -32.68
N VAL A 455 -10.83 42.83 -32.70
CA VAL A 455 -9.63 43.41 -32.07
C VAL A 455 -9.35 44.80 -32.64
N LEU A 456 -9.35 44.93 -33.96
CA LEU A 456 -9.10 46.22 -34.62
C LEU A 456 -10.15 47.28 -34.27
N ASN A 457 -11.42 46.91 -34.19
CA ASN A 457 -12.49 47.82 -33.76
C ASN A 457 -12.30 48.29 -32.31
N ILE A 458 -11.85 47.40 -31.40
CA ILE A 458 -11.55 47.78 -30.01
C ILE A 458 -10.36 48.76 -29.97
N LEU A 459 -9.31 48.49 -30.74
CA LEU A 459 -8.15 49.39 -30.84
C LEU A 459 -8.55 50.77 -31.37
N GLU A 460 -9.39 50.83 -32.41
CA GLU A 460 -9.91 52.09 -32.96
C GLU A 460 -10.77 52.85 -31.93
N LYS A 461 -11.68 52.15 -31.24
CA LYS A 461 -12.53 52.75 -30.19
C LYS A 461 -11.75 53.31 -29.01
N THR A 462 -10.62 52.68 -28.68
CA THR A 462 -9.78 53.06 -27.53
C THR A 462 -8.62 53.98 -27.91
N ASP A 463 -8.47 54.31 -29.19
CA ASP A 463 -7.32 55.03 -29.74
C ASP A 463 -5.98 54.43 -29.30
N PHE A 464 -5.90 53.09 -29.24
CA PHE A 464 -4.73 52.37 -28.79
C PHE A 464 -3.84 51.98 -29.97
N ASP A 465 -2.55 52.27 -29.88
CA ASP A 465 -1.58 51.92 -30.93
C ASP A 465 -1.45 50.39 -31.03
N PRO A 466 -1.81 49.77 -32.17
CA PRO A 466 -1.69 48.33 -32.34
C PRO A 466 -0.28 47.80 -32.10
N ALA A 467 0.76 48.59 -32.35
CA ALA A 467 2.16 48.18 -32.16
C ALA A 467 2.54 47.97 -30.68
N LEU A 468 1.73 48.49 -29.75
CA LEU A 468 1.91 48.35 -28.31
C LEU A 468 1.03 47.24 -27.71
N LEU A 469 0.17 46.60 -28.51
CA LEU A 469 -0.64 45.46 -28.07
C LEU A 469 0.09 44.16 -28.39
N GLU A 470 0.16 43.29 -27.39
CA GLU A 470 0.62 41.91 -27.47
C GLU A 470 -0.54 40.97 -27.14
N LEU A 471 -0.77 39.98 -28.00
CA LEU A 471 -1.73 38.91 -27.76
C LEU A 471 -0.99 37.61 -27.46
N GLU A 472 -1.29 37.04 -26.30
CA GLU A 472 -0.65 35.81 -25.84
C GLU A 472 -1.52 34.61 -26.24
N VAL A 473 -0.92 33.65 -26.93
CA VAL A 473 -1.58 32.44 -27.40
C VAL A 473 -0.91 31.20 -26.81
N THR A 474 -1.68 30.21 -26.40
CA THR A 474 -1.11 28.95 -25.88
C THR A 474 -0.64 28.04 -27.01
N GLU A 475 0.32 27.16 -26.72
CA GLU A 475 0.76 26.09 -27.62
C GLU A 475 -0.41 25.30 -28.24
N SER A 476 -1.43 24.99 -27.44
CA SER A 476 -2.59 24.19 -27.86
C SER A 476 -3.41 24.86 -28.98
N MET A 477 -3.46 26.20 -29.00
CA MET A 477 -4.12 26.97 -30.05
C MET A 477 -3.44 26.77 -31.40
N MET A 478 -2.13 26.54 -31.38
CA MET A 478 -1.28 26.52 -32.58
C MET A 478 -1.17 25.13 -33.23
N GLN A 479 -1.86 24.11 -32.69
CA GLN A 479 -1.86 22.76 -33.27
C GLN A 479 -2.45 22.72 -34.69
N ASN A 480 -3.37 23.64 -35.03
CA ASN A 480 -3.93 23.75 -36.37
C ASN A 480 -3.32 24.95 -37.11
N VAL A 481 -2.12 24.75 -37.67
CA VAL A 481 -1.33 25.79 -38.35
C VAL A 481 -2.09 26.39 -39.54
N GLU A 482 -2.81 25.58 -40.31
CA GLU A 482 -3.54 26.02 -41.51
C GLU A 482 -4.63 27.05 -41.18
N GLU A 483 -5.29 26.90 -40.02
CA GLU A 483 -6.29 27.86 -39.55
C GLU A 483 -5.66 29.05 -38.82
N SER A 484 -4.58 28.83 -38.07
CA SER A 484 -4.04 29.83 -37.15
C SER A 484 -3.17 30.88 -37.84
N VAL A 485 -2.33 30.46 -38.79
CA VAL A 485 -1.38 31.35 -39.46
C VAL A 485 -2.04 32.51 -40.22
N PRO A 486 -3.15 32.32 -40.97
CA PRO A 486 -3.85 33.43 -41.62
C PRO A 486 -4.34 34.50 -40.64
N ILE A 487 -4.91 34.08 -39.50
CA ILE A 487 -5.44 34.98 -38.45
C ILE A 487 -4.29 35.78 -37.84
N LEU A 488 -3.20 35.12 -37.46
CA LEU A 488 -2.03 35.78 -36.88
C LEU A 488 -1.38 36.75 -37.86
N ASN A 489 -1.22 36.36 -39.14
CA ASN A 489 -0.69 37.24 -40.17
C ASN A 489 -1.58 38.46 -40.43
N GLU A 490 -2.90 38.34 -40.26
CA GLU A 490 -3.80 39.49 -40.31
C GLU A 490 -3.53 40.47 -39.17
N LEU A 491 -3.49 40.00 -37.93
CA LEU A 491 -3.18 40.83 -36.76
C LEU A 491 -1.79 41.50 -36.90
N LYS A 492 -0.79 40.74 -37.34
CA LYS A 492 0.59 41.23 -37.56
C LYS A 492 0.67 42.30 -38.64
N ARG A 493 -0.15 42.25 -39.68
CA ARG A 493 -0.21 43.31 -40.72
C ARG A 493 -0.63 44.66 -40.14
N HIS A 494 -1.32 44.67 -39.02
CA HIS A 494 -1.70 45.89 -38.29
C HIS A 494 -0.69 46.29 -37.22
N GLY A 495 0.40 45.54 -37.02
CA GLY A 495 1.46 45.86 -36.06
C GLY A 495 1.33 45.15 -34.71
N ILE A 496 0.23 44.43 -34.46
CA ILE A 496 -0.03 43.70 -33.21
C ILE A 496 1.04 42.63 -33.00
N LYS A 497 1.58 42.56 -31.79
CA LYS A 497 2.58 41.59 -31.37
C LYS A 497 1.93 40.29 -30.93
N ILE A 498 2.59 39.17 -31.20
CA ILE A 498 2.08 37.84 -30.83
C ILE A 498 3.15 37.14 -29.99
N SER A 499 2.74 36.58 -28.86
CA SER A 499 3.59 35.75 -28.02
C SER A 499 3.00 34.36 -27.82
N ILE A 500 3.88 33.37 -27.70
CA ILE A 500 3.47 32.02 -27.30
C ILE A 500 3.65 31.87 -25.79
N ASP A 501 2.56 31.51 -25.12
CA ASP A 501 2.49 31.33 -23.68
C ASP A 501 2.60 29.87 -23.27
N ASP A 502 3.00 29.64 -22.01
CA ASP A 502 3.21 28.31 -21.41
C ASP A 502 4.20 27.40 -22.17
N PHE A 503 5.22 27.96 -22.84
CA PHE A 503 6.10 27.19 -23.71
C PHE A 503 6.90 26.12 -22.95
N GLY A 504 6.89 24.89 -23.47
CA GLY A 504 7.59 23.72 -22.92
C GLY A 504 6.71 22.80 -22.07
N THR A 505 5.46 23.18 -21.79
CA THR A 505 4.49 22.34 -21.05
C THR A 505 3.65 21.45 -21.97
N GLY A 506 3.64 21.74 -23.28
CA GLY A 506 2.89 21.03 -24.31
C GLY A 506 3.77 20.21 -25.29
N TYR A 507 3.10 19.61 -26.29
CA TYR A 507 3.74 18.78 -27.34
C TYR A 507 3.97 19.57 -28.64
N SER A 508 4.33 20.85 -28.59
CA SER A 508 4.58 21.60 -29.83
C SER A 508 5.85 21.11 -30.51
N SER A 509 5.75 20.72 -31.79
CA SER A 509 6.95 20.43 -32.56
C SER A 509 7.64 21.75 -32.94
N LEU A 510 8.97 21.79 -32.85
CA LEU A 510 9.77 22.94 -33.31
C LEU A 510 9.45 23.34 -34.76
N SER A 511 9.00 22.37 -35.58
CA SER A 511 8.57 22.61 -36.96
C SER A 511 7.29 23.46 -37.06
N VAL A 512 6.39 23.36 -36.08
CA VAL A 512 5.19 24.20 -36.01
C VAL A 512 5.59 25.61 -35.57
N LEU A 513 6.40 25.72 -34.52
CA LEU A 513 6.86 27.01 -34.00
C LEU A 513 7.50 27.88 -35.09
N GLY A 514 8.32 27.28 -35.99
CA GLY A 514 8.99 28.00 -37.07
C GLY A 514 8.09 28.52 -38.18
N GLN A 515 6.82 28.13 -38.22
CA GLN A 515 5.83 28.62 -39.19
C GLN A 515 4.97 29.76 -38.66
N LEU A 516 5.00 30.00 -37.34
CA LEU A 516 4.15 30.98 -36.68
C LEU A 516 4.81 32.37 -36.69
N PRO A 517 4.06 33.45 -36.97
CA PRO A 517 4.60 34.81 -37.01
C PRO A 517 4.71 35.42 -35.60
N LEU A 518 5.49 34.80 -34.72
CA LEU A 518 5.66 35.19 -33.32
C LEU A 518 6.68 36.34 -33.17
N ASP A 519 6.55 37.12 -32.09
CA ASP A 519 7.53 38.11 -31.63
C ASP A 519 8.22 37.67 -30.34
N TYR A 520 7.47 37.03 -29.43
CA TYR A 520 7.97 36.60 -28.13
C TYR A 520 7.70 35.13 -27.84
N LEU A 521 8.57 34.55 -27.01
CA LEU A 521 8.41 33.23 -26.42
C LEU A 521 8.42 33.37 -24.89
N LYS A 522 7.34 32.94 -24.23
CA LYS A 522 7.20 32.98 -22.77
C LYS A 522 7.53 31.63 -22.16
N ILE A 523 8.48 31.59 -21.22
CA ILE A 523 8.88 30.39 -20.49
C ILE A 523 8.00 30.25 -19.25
N ASP A 524 7.27 29.14 -19.15
CA ASP A 524 6.38 28.86 -18.03
C ASP A 524 7.14 28.81 -16.68
N ARG A 525 6.46 29.29 -15.64
CA ARG A 525 6.97 29.32 -14.26
C ARG A 525 7.44 27.96 -13.71
N SER A 526 6.93 26.84 -14.24
CA SER A 526 7.33 25.50 -13.78
C SER A 526 8.82 25.24 -14.00
N PHE A 527 9.41 25.84 -15.04
CA PHE A 527 10.85 25.75 -15.32
C PHE A 527 11.67 26.76 -14.49
N THR A 528 11.10 27.93 -14.19
CA THR A 528 11.76 28.99 -13.43
C THR A 528 11.93 28.63 -11.95
N LYS A 529 10.96 27.93 -11.36
CA LYS A 529 10.93 27.61 -9.92
C LYS A 529 12.14 26.78 -9.46
N GLU A 530 12.68 25.93 -10.33
CA GLU A 530 13.80 25.04 -10.01
C GLU A 530 15.13 25.50 -10.62
N LEU A 531 15.14 26.65 -11.31
CA LEU A 531 16.27 27.21 -12.04
C LEU A 531 17.57 27.28 -11.23
N THR A 532 17.47 27.57 -9.93
CA THR A 532 18.65 27.74 -9.05
C THR A 532 19.01 26.53 -8.22
N SER A 533 18.13 25.52 -8.16
CA SER A 533 18.30 24.32 -7.33
C SER A 533 18.59 23.04 -8.12
N ASP A 534 18.22 23.00 -9.40
CA ASP A 534 18.44 21.85 -10.27
C ASP A 534 19.19 22.24 -11.56
N VAL A 535 20.30 21.54 -11.81
CA VAL A 535 21.13 21.72 -13.01
C VAL A 535 20.36 21.32 -14.27
N SER A 536 19.46 20.32 -14.18
CA SER A 536 18.67 19.90 -15.35
C SER A 536 17.68 20.99 -15.75
N SER A 537 16.90 21.51 -14.79
CA SER A 537 15.98 22.63 -15.01
C SER A 537 16.69 23.86 -15.57
N ALA A 538 17.87 24.21 -15.04
CA ALA A 538 18.67 25.31 -15.58
C ALA A 538 19.13 25.09 -17.04
N SER A 539 19.45 23.85 -17.39
CA SER A 539 19.84 23.49 -18.76
C SER A 539 18.66 23.57 -19.74
N ILE A 540 17.46 23.20 -19.29
CA ILE A 540 16.22 23.32 -20.08
C ILE A 540 15.90 24.79 -20.36
N VAL A 541 15.92 25.65 -19.34
CA VAL A 541 15.65 27.08 -19.51
C VAL A 541 16.63 27.71 -20.50
N ARG A 542 17.93 27.41 -20.39
CA ARG A 542 18.93 27.88 -21.36
C ARG A 542 18.63 27.41 -22.79
N LEU A 543 18.30 26.13 -22.96
CA LEU A 543 17.96 25.58 -24.27
C LEU A 543 16.74 26.29 -24.89
N ILE A 544 15.71 26.58 -24.09
CA ILE A 544 14.53 27.31 -24.55
C ILE A 544 14.90 28.72 -24.99
N ILE A 545 15.76 29.41 -24.23
CA ILE A 545 16.27 30.74 -24.60
C ILE A 545 17.03 30.68 -25.95
N ASP A 546 17.93 29.70 -26.10
CA ASP A 546 18.70 29.50 -27.34
C ASP A 546 17.79 29.21 -28.55
N ILE A 547 16.70 28.46 -28.35
CA ILE A 547 15.68 28.21 -29.38
C ILE A 547 15.01 29.51 -29.79
N GLY A 548 14.54 30.31 -28.82
CA GLY A 548 13.92 31.61 -29.07
C GLY A 548 14.82 32.52 -29.91
N HIS A 549 16.08 32.69 -29.50
CA HIS A 549 17.06 33.49 -30.23
C HIS A 549 17.36 32.95 -31.64
N SER A 550 17.47 31.63 -31.79
CA SER A 550 17.71 30.99 -33.10
C SER A 550 16.55 31.23 -34.09
N MET A 551 15.37 31.54 -33.57
CA MET A 551 14.16 31.85 -34.33
C MET A 551 13.89 33.36 -34.41
N ASN A 552 14.82 34.19 -33.93
CA ASN A 552 14.73 35.64 -33.87
C ASN A 552 13.51 36.13 -33.08
N LEU A 553 13.17 35.40 -32.00
CA LEU A 553 12.17 35.76 -31.00
C LEU A 553 12.87 36.33 -29.77
N GLN A 554 12.21 37.28 -29.10
CA GLN A 554 12.64 37.72 -27.77
C GLN A 554 12.04 36.80 -26.71
N VAL A 555 12.73 36.61 -25.58
CA VAL A 555 12.32 35.64 -24.57
C VAL A 555 11.87 36.33 -23.28
N ILE A 556 10.70 35.93 -22.80
CA ILE A 556 10.11 36.38 -21.55
C ILE A 556 10.13 35.20 -20.57
N CYS A 557 10.71 35.39 -19.38
CA CYS A 557 10.68 34.35 -18.35
C CYS A 557 9.68 34.68 -17.24
N GLU A 558 8.75 33.76 -16.98
CA GLU A 558 7.70 33.96 -15.99
C GLU A 558 8.00 33.34 -14.62
N GLY A 559 7.28 33.80 -13.60
CA GLY A 559 7.32 33.21 -12.27
C GLY A 559 8.60 33.46 -11.49
N ILE A 560 9.31 34.56 -11.78
CA ILE A 560 10.53 34.95 -11.06
C ILE A 560 10.16 35.40 -9.63
N GLU A 561 10.67 34.71 -8.63
CA GLU A 561 10.43 34.97 -7.21
C GLU A 561 11.68 35.44 -6.46
N THR A 562 12.89 35.17 -6.98
CA THR A 562 14.15 35.51 -6.30
C THR A 562 15.14 36.29 -7.17
N GLY A 563 15.96 37.11 -6.53
CA GLY A 563 17.04 37.83 -7.23
C GLY A 563 18.12 36.91 -7.82
N ARG A 564 18.24 35.67 -7.32
CA ARG A 564 19.16 34.66 -7.88
C ARG A 564 18.67 34.15 -9.23
N GLU A 565 17.35 33.98 -9.40
CA GLU A 565 16.76 33.63 -10.70
C GLU A 565 17.00 34.73 -11.73
N VAL A 566 16.83 36.00 -11.35
CA VAL A 566 17.12 37.16 -12.23
C VAL A 566 18.56 37.12 -12.74
N GLU A 567 19.53 36.91 -11.85
CA GLU A 567 20.95 36.86 -12.22
C GLU A 567 21.24 35.68 -13.15
N ALA A 568 20.67 34.50 -12.89
CA ALA A 568 20.82 33.34 -13.77
C ALA A 568 20.24 33.60 -15.17
N LEU A 569 19.03 34.19 -15.25
CA LEU A 569 18.37 34.51 -16.52
C LEU A 569 19.13 35.56 -17.33
N ARG A 570 19.68 36.59 -16.67
CA ARG A 570 20.58 37.56 -17.31
C ARG A 570 21.82 36.89 -17.90
N GLN A 571 22.44 35.96 -17.16
CA GLN A 571 23.60 35.21 -17.65
C GLN A 571 23.26 34.31 -18.84
N PHE A 572 22.01 33.86 -18.95
CA PHE A 572 21.54 33.07 -20.09
C PHE A 572 21.12 33.94 -21.28
N GLY A 573 21.11 35.27 -21.11
CA GLY A 573 20.77 36.23 -22.16
C GLY A 573 19.27 36.45 -22.35
N CYS A 574 18.44 36.11 -21.36
CA CYS A 574 17.00 36.39 -21.40
C CYS A 574 16.74 37.90 -21.30
N GLU A 575 15.92 38.45 -22.20
CA GLU A 575 15.69 39.90 -22.29
C GLU A 575 14.70 40.41 -21.26
N TYR A 576 13.61 39.67 -21.02
CA TYR A 576 12.51 40.13 -20.18
C TYR A 576 12.12 39.11 -19.12
N GLY A 577 11.60 39.61 -18.00
CA GLY A 577 11.13 38.77 -16.92
C GLY A 577 9.90 39.34 -16.23
N GLN A 578 9.10 38.42 -15.70
CA GLN A 578 7.89 38.69 -14.95
C GLN A 578 7.81 37.78 -13.74
N GLY A 579 7.31 38.31 -12.62
CA GLY A 579 7.16 37.50 -11.41
C GLY A 579 7.00 38.31 -10.13
N TYR A 580 6.79 37.60 -9.03
CA TYR A 580 6.54 38.19 -7.71
C TYR A 580 7.76 38.90 -7.12
N TYR A 581 8.97 38.60 -7.61
CA TYR A 581 10.17 39.34 -7.27
C TYR A 581 10.05 40.83 -7.63
N PHE A 582 9.41 41.13 -8.77
CA PHE A 582 9.24 42.50 -9.24
C PHE A 582 7.98 43.13 -8.66
N GLN A 583 6.83 42.53 -8.93
CA GLN A 583 5.52 42.98 -8.45
C GLN A 583 4.50 41.86 -8.67
N ARG A 584 3.62 41.64 -7.69
CA ARG A 584 2.47 40.74 -7.85
C ARG A 584 1.44 41.37 -8.79
N PRO A 585 0.56 40.60 -9.46
CA PRO A 585 -0.58 41.16 -10.18
C PRO A 585 -1.39 42.09 -9.27
N SER A 586 -1.41 43.38 -9.59
CA SER A 586 -1.95 44.42 -8.71
C SER A 586 -2.99 45.29 -9.42
N PRO A 587 -3.89 45.96 -8.70
CA PRO A 587 -4.85 46.87 -9.31
C PRO A 587 -4.15 48.07 -10.00
N PRO A 588 -4.83 48.77 -10.93
CA PRO A 588 -4.23 49.81 -11.75
C PRO A 588 -3.48 50.90 -10.97
N ASN A 589 -4.06 51.36 -9.87
CA ASN A 589 -3.52 52.43 -9.02
C ASN A 589 -2.17 52.08 -8.37
N GLU A 590 -1.92 50.79 -8.09
CA GLU A 590 -0.63 50.36 -7.53
C GLU A 590 0.45 50.31 -8.62
N ILE A 591 0.09 49.87 -9.83
CA ILE A 591 1.02 49.86 -10.97
C ILE A 591 1.37 51.27 -11.41
N GLU A 592 0.40 52.19 -11.43
CA GLU A 592 0.63 53.60 -11.76
C GLU A 592 1.70 54.23 -10.85
N ARG A 593 1.61 54.02 -9.53
CA ARG A 593 2.64 54.51 -8.59
C ARG A 593 4.03 53.93 -8.88
N LEU A 594 4.10 52.68 -9.30
CA LEU A 594 5.35 51.99 -9.61
C LEU A 594 5.98 52.53 -10.91
N LEU A 595 5.15 52.88 -11.91
CA LEU A 595 5.57 53.56 -13.12
C LEU A 595 6.13 54.97 -12.81
N ASP A 596 5.44 55.74 -11.98
CA ASP A 596 5.85 57.10 -11.59
C ASP A 596 7.16 57.14 -10.80
N LEU A 597 7.33 56.22 -9.84
CA LEU A 597 8.54 56.14 -8.99
C LEU A 597 9.81 55.87 -9.80
N LYS A 598 9.72 55.09 -10.89
CA LYS A 598 10.88 54.79 -11.74
C LYS A 598 11.19 55.92 -12.72
N GLN A 599 10.20 56.70 -13.16
CA GLN A 599 10.47 57.94 -13.91
C GLN A 599 11.29 58.95 -13.09
N LEU A 600 11.04 59.05 -11.77
CA LEU A 600 11.82 59.91 -10.86
C LEU A 600 13.28 59.46 -10.67
N HIS A 601 13.59 58.18 -10.86
CA HIS A 601 14.96 57.67 -10.84
C HIS A 601 15.67 57.86 -12.19
N GLN A 602 14.97 57.68 -13.31
CA GLN A 602 15.53 57.88 -14.65
C GLN A 602 15.80 59.35 -14.99
N SER A 603 15.10 60.30 -14.36
CA SER A 603 15.33 61.74 -14.53
C SER A 603 16.44 62.31 -13.64
N LYS A 604 17.05 61.50 -12.77
CA LYS A 604 18.14 61.88 -11.85
C LYS A 604 19.51 61.29 -12.21
N VAL A 605 19.59 60.46 -13.25
CA VAL A 605 20.82 59.92 -13.85
C VAL A 605 20.99 60.57 -15.21
#